data_AF-A0A2A5E570-F1
#
_entry.id   AF-A0A2A5E570-F1
#
_cell.length_a   1.000
_cell.length_b   1.000
_cell.length_c   1.000
_cell.angle_alpha   90.00
_cell.angle_beta   90.00
_cell.angle_gamma   90.00
#
_symmetry.space_group_name_H-M   'P 1'
#
loop_
_entity.id
_entity.type
_entity.pdbx_description
1 polymer ?
#
loop_
_entity_poly.entity_id
_entity_poly.type
_entity_poly.pdbx_seq_one_letter_code
_entity_poly.pdbx_strand_id
1 'polypeptide(L)'
;MDLKKSISSIKTNKERLPGILHLFINSTKARFSALENLYETINDFIVSINSFYTKKTLSFNLSKGFEIRHNSGDKLKLEMLSSGEKQLLLLFINTITATDQATIFIIDEPEISLNIKWQRNLLKTLLKFSSNNYVQFIIATHSIELLAPNTKNVAKLEE
;
A
#
# COMPACT_ATOMS: atom_id res chain seq x y z
N MET A 1 31.65 -18.26 -35.22
CA MET A 1 32.98 -17.63 -35.36
C MET A 1 32.84 -16.10 -35.33
N ASP A 2 31.93 -15.60 -34.47
CA ASP A 2 31.27 -14.28 -34.68
C ASP A 2 31.36 -13.35 -33.47
N LEU A 3 31.69 -13.89 -32.29
CA LEU A 3 31.96 -13.11 -31.08
C LEU A 3 33.29 -12.35 -31.19
N LYS A 4 34.34 -12.97 -31.73
CA LYS A 4 35.65 -12.30 -31.94
C LYS A 4 35.58 -11.14 -32.94
N LYS A 5 34.77 -11.26 -34.01
CA LYS A 5 34.53 -10.19 -34.98
C LYS A 5 33.72 -9.04 -34.37
N SER A 6 32.67 -9.34 -33.60
CA SER A 6 31.88 -8.34 -32.88
C SER A 6 32.67 -7.60 -31.79
N ILE A 7 33.62 -8.27 -31.14
CA ILE A 7 34.53 -7.64 -30.15
C ILE A 7 35.58 -6.76 -30.86
N SER A 8 36.01 -7.12 -32.07
CA SER A 8 36.96 -6.30 -32.84
C SER A 8 36.35 -4.98 -33.35
N SER A 9 35.04 -4.94 -33.65
CA SER A 9 34.32 -3.70 -34.02
C SER A 9 34.04 -2.76 -32.84
N ILE A 10 34.15 -3.24 -31.59
CA ILE A 10 34.01 -2.40 -30.38
C ILE A 10 35.25 -1.51 -30.15
N LYS A 11 36.43 -1.91 -30.65
CA LYS A 11 37.66 -1.10 -30.54
C LYS A 11 37.53 0.27 -31.23
N THR A 12 36.77 0.36 -32.31
CA THR A 12 36.55 1.61 -33.08
C THR A 12 35.43 2.48 -32.51
N ASN A 13 34.63 1.96 -31.56
CA ASN A 13 33.45 2.64 -31.02
C ASN A 13 33.60 3.03 -29.54
N LYS A 14 34.84 3.03 -29.04
CA LYS A 14 35.20 3.28 -27.63
C LYS A 14 34.76 4.65 -27.12
N GLU A 15 34.63 5.64 -28.01
CA GLU A 15 34.15 6.99 -27.70
C GLU A 15 32.62 7.08 -27.59
N ARG A 16 31.87 6.18 -28.25
CA ARG A 16 30.39 6.16 -28.20
C ARG A 16 29.84 5.23 -27.11
N LEU A 17 30.64 4.26 -26.66
CA LEU A 17 30.27 3.34 -25.57
C LEU A 17 29.83 4.07 -24.29
N PRO A 18 30.57 5.09 -23.80
CA PRO A 18 30.19 5.86 -22.62
C PRO A 18 28.83 6.54 -22.80
N GLY A 19 28.54 7.07 -23.99
CA GLY A 19 27.26 7.71 -24.30
C GLY A 19 26.08 6.73 -24.29
N ILE A 20 26.26 5.54 -24.87
CA ILE A 20 25.22 4.49 -24.87
C ILE A 20 24.99 3.92 -23.47
N LEU A 21 26.08 3.65 -22.73
CA LEU A 21 26.02 3.21 -21.33
C LEU A 21 25.35 4.26 -20.45
N HIS A 22 25.69 5.53 -20.63
CA HIS A 22 25.08 6.64 -19.90
C HIS A 22 23.58 6.77 -20.22
N LEU A 23 23.18 6.66 -21.49
CA LEU A 23 21.77 6.65 -21.89
C LEU A 23 21.01 5.46 -21.26
N PHE A 24 21.60 4.27 -21.31
CA PHE A 24 21.02 3.07 -20.70
C PHE A 24 20.86 3.23 -19.18
N ILE A 25 21.90 3.68 -18.49
CA ILE A 25 21.86 3.94 -17.04
C ILE A 25 20.80 4.97 -16.71
N ASN A 26 20.72 6.08 -17.44
CA ASN A 26 19.74 7.13 -17.19
C ASN A 26 18.31 6.66 -17.44
N SER A 27 18.08 5.91 -18.53
CA SER A 27 16.76 5.32 -18.79
C SER A 27 16.35 4.30 -17.72
N THR A 28 17.30 3.53 -17.19
CA THR A 28 17.05 2.56 -16.10
C THR A 28 16.77 3.27 -14.79
N LYS A 29 17.53 4.33 -14.47
CA LYS A 29 17.27 5.19 -13.30
C LYS A 29 15.89 5.84 -13.40
N ALA A 30 15.52 6.40 -14.55
CA ALA A 30 14.21 7.02 -14.74
C ALA A 30 13.06 6.01 -14.53
N ARG A 31 13.21 4.77 -15.02
CA ARG A 31 12.24 3.69 -14.76
C ARG A 31 12.17 3.32 -13.29
N PHE A 32 13.31 3.28 -12.60
CA PHE A 32 13.36 2.99 -11.17
C PHE A 32 12.69 4.10 -10.36
N SER A 33 13.00 5.37 -10.63
CA SER A 33 12.37 6.52 -9.98
C SER A 33 10.85 6.56 -10.21
N ALA A 34 10.37 6.13 -11.37
CA ALA A 34 8.92 6.00 -11.61
C ALA A 34 8.24 4.93 -10.72
N LEU A 35 9.00 3.94 -10.21
CA LEU A 35 8.50 2.88 -9.33
C LEU A 35 8.65 3.20 -7.85
N GLU A 36 9.47 4.19 -7.47
CA GLU A 36 9.72 4.55 -6.07
C GLU A 36 8.41 4.90 -5.34
N ASN A 37 7.56 5.74 -5.93
CA ASN A 37 6.27 6.11 -5.33
C ASN A 37 5.35 4.90 -5.09
N LEU A 38 5.31 3.97 -6.04
CA LEU A 38 4.53 2.75 -5.91
C LEU A 38 5.08 1.85 -4.80
N TYR A 39 6.41 1.71 -4.74
CA TYR A 39 7.07 0.93 -3.69
C TYR A 39 6.80 1.50 -2.30
N GLU A 40 6.94 2.81 -2.12
CA GLU A 40 6.64 3.48 -0.86
C GLU A 40 5.18 3.27 -0.43
N THR A 41 4.23 3.41 -1.37
CA THR A 41 2.80 3.18 -1.11
C THR A 41 2.53 1.74 -0.67
N ILE A 42 3.09 0.76 -1.36
CA ILE A 42 2.96 -0.66 -1.01
C ILE A 42 3.60 -0.94 0.36
N ASN A 43 4.78 -0.38 0.62
CA ASN A 43 5.49 -0.57 1.87
C ASN A 43 4.70 0.03 3.05
N ASP A 44 4.20 1.27 2.91
CA ASP A 44 3.35 1.91 3.90
C ASP A 44 2.08 1.10 4.19
N PHE A 45 1.46 0.55 3.15
CA PHE A 45 0.31 -0.34 3.29
C PHE A 45 0.66 -1.60 4.10
N ILE A 46 1.75 -2.28 3.75
CA ILE A 46 2.19 -3.52 4.43
C ILE A 46 2.53 -3.25 5.90
N VAL A 47 3.31 -2.20 6.17
CA VAL A 47 3.69 -1.81 7.54
C VAL A 47 2.44 -1.50 8.37
N SER A 48 1.50 -0.77 7.77
CA SER A 48 0.25 -0.41 8.45
C SER A 48 -0.60 -1.65 8.73
N ILE A 49 -0.90 -2.52 7.76
CA ILE A 49 -1.68 -3.76 7.98
C ILE A 49 -1.03 -4.63 9.07
N ASN A 50 0.29 -4.83 9.01
CA ASN A 50 1.01 -5.66 9.96
C ASN A 50 1.02 -5.07 11.38
N SER A 51 0.80 -3.76 11.53
CA SER A 51 0.63 -3.15 12.86
C SER A 51 -0.71 -3.51 13.52
N PHE A 52 -1.72 -3.87 12.72
CA PHE A 52 -3.01 -4.36 13.21
C PHE A 52 -2.94 -5.86 13.50
N TYR A 53 -2.44 -6.65 12.55
CA TYR A 53 -2.41 -8.11 12.70
C TYR A 53 -1.45 -8.56 13.80
N THR A 54 -1.85 -9.59 14.56
CA THR A 54 -1.05 -10.12 15.67
C THR A 54 -0.44 -11.47 15.36
N LYS A 55 -1.21 -12.38 14.76
CA LYS A 55 -0.82 -13.77 14.45
C LYS A 55 -0.49 -14.01 12.98
N LYS A 56 -0.70 -12.99 12.14
CA LYS A 56 -0.57 -13.07 10.70
C LYS A 56 0.28 -11.92 10.20
N THR A 57 1.01 -12.15 9.13
CA THR A 57 1.80 -11.14 8.46
C THR A 57 1.47 -11.12 6.97
N LEU A 58 1.25 -9.93 6.46
CA LEU A 58 1.15 -9.64 5.04
C LEU A 58 2.54 -9.28 4.52
N SER A 59 2.90 -9.84 3.37
CA SER A 59 4.14 -9.54 2.65
C SER A 59 3.84 -9.36 1.17
N PHE A 60 4.71 -8.65 0.46
CA PHE A 60 4.60 -8.47 -0.99
C PHE A 60 5.87 -8.94 -1.67
N ASN A 61 5.71 -9.65 -2.77
CA ASN A 61 6.79 -10.08 -3.63
C ASN A 61 6.41 -9.81 -5.08
N LEU A 62 7.29 -9.17 -5.86
CA LEU A 62 7.05 -8.84 -7.27
C LEU A 62 6.66 -10.05 -8.14
N SER A 63 7.17 -11.25 -7.85
CA SER A 63 6.88 -12.46 -8.63
C SER A 63 5.61 -13.20 -8.19
N LYS A 64 5.17 -13.03 -6.93
CA LYS A 64 4.06 -13.79 -6.33
C LYS A 64 2.87 -12.92 -5.90
N GLY A 65 3.02 -11.61 -5.92
CA GLY A 65 2.08 -10.65 -5.37
C GLY A 65 2.05 -10.64 -3.84
N PHE A 66 0.88 -10.35 -3.29
CA PHE A 66 0.65 -10.36 -1.85
C PHE A 66 0.54 -11.79 -1.30
N GLU A 67 1.21 -12.04 -0.18
CA GLU A 67 1.17 -13.31 0.53
C GLU A 67 0.93 -13.09 2.01
N ILE A 68 -0.02 -13.84 2.56
CA ILE A 68 -0.35 -13.83 3.99
C ILE A 68 0.20 -15.12 4.60
N ARG A 69 0.92 -14.97 5.71
CA ARG A 69 1.45 -16.10 6.48
C ARG A 69 1.00 -16.01 7.93
N HIS A 70 0.78 -17.16 8.55
CA HIS A 70 0.70 -17.24 9.99
C HIS A 70 2.10 -17.10 10.58
N ASN A 71 2.22 -16.65 11.83
CA ASN A 71 3.53 -16.54 12.50
C ASN A 71 4.24 -17.89 12.67
N SER A 72 3.52 -19.02 12.52
CA SER A 72 4.12 -20.37 12.45
C SER A 72 4.87 -20.65 11.13
N GLY A 73 4.73 -19.80 10.12
CA GLY A 73 5.33 -19.96 8.79
C GLY A 73 4.35 -20.44 7.71
N ASP A 74 3.16 -20.92 8.11
CA ASP A 74 2.16 -21.47 7.20
C ASP A 74 1.56 -20.40 6.29
N LYS A 75 1.46 -20.71 4.99
CA LYS A 75 0.78 -19.84 4.04
C LYS A 75 -0.73 -19.91 4.26
N LEU A 76 -1.35 -18.75 4.43
CA LEU A 76 -2.79 -18.63 4.61
C LEU A 76 -3.45 -18.18 3.32
N LYS A 77 -4.64 -18.73 3.06
CA LYS A 77 -5.52 -18.19 2.02
C LYS A 77 -6.35 -17.04 2.58
N LEU A 78 -6.88 -16.19 1.70
CA LEU A 78 -7.72 -15.04 2.08
C LEU A 78 -8.96 -15.45 2.88
N GLU A 79 -9.52 -16.62 2.60
CA GLU A 79 -10.73 -17.12 3.28
C GLU A 79 -10.47 -17.38 4.77
N MET A 80 -9.22 -17.69 5.14
CA MET A 80 -8.78 -17.97 6.51
C MET A 80 -8.57 -16.71 7.36
N LEU A 81 -8.73 -15.52 6.79
CA LEU A 81 -8.77 -14.27 7.55
C LEU A 81 -10.10 -14.14 8.30
N SER A 82 -10.06 -13.54 9.49
CA SER A 82 -11.28 -13.14 10.20
C SER A 82 -12.03 -12.07 9.41
N SER A 83 -13.33 -11.89 9.69
CA SER A 83 -14.13 -10.83 9.07
C SER A 83 -13.50 -9.45 9.27
N GLY A 84 -13.04 -9.14 10.49
CA GLY A 84 -12.36 -7.90 10.80
C GLY A 84 -11.04 -7.71 10.06
N GLU A 85 -10.25 -8.78 9.89
CA GLU A 85 -9.01 -8.75 9.10
C GLU A 85 -9.32 -8.44 7.62
N LYS A 86 -10.34 -9.11 7.04
CA LYS A 86 -10.79 -8.86 5.66
C LYS A 86 -11.29 -7.42 5.49
N GLN A 87 -12.04 -6.91 6.46
CA GLN A 87 -12.57 -5.55 6.45
C GLN A 87 -11.45 -4.49 6.48
N LEU A 88 -10.46 -4.65 7.36
CA LEU A 88 -9.27 -3.77 7.38
C LEU A 88 -8.53 -3.79 6.04
N LEU A 89 -8.30 -4.99 5.50
CA LEU A 89 -7.61 -5.16 4.23
C LEU A 89 -8.35 -4.42 3.10
N LEU A 90 -9.68 -4.58 3.02
CA LEU A 90 -10.53 -3.93 2.03
C LEU A 90 -10.48 -2.40 2.16
N LEU A 91 -10.68 -1.87 3.38
CA LEU A 91 -10.67 -0.43 3.64
C LEU A 91 -9.32 0.19 3.25
N PHE A 92 -8.21 -0.45 3.62
CA PHE A 92 -6.88 0.09 3.35
C PHE A 92 -6.53 0.01 1.87
N ILE A 93 -6.84 -1.10 1.18
CA ILE A 93 -6.62 -1.23 -0.27
C ILE A 93 -7.41 -0.18 -1.04
N ASN A 94 -8.70 0.01 -0.70
CA ASN A 94 -9.52 1.02 -1.36
C ASN A 94 -8.96 2.43 -1.12
N THR A 95 -8.45 2.71 0.07
CA THR A 95 -7.90 4.03 0.40
C THR A 95 -6.60 4.32 -0.36
N ILE A 96 -5.65 3.37 -0.40
CA ILE A 96 -4.37 3.59 -1.10
C ILE A 96 -4.51 3.63 -2.63
N THR A 97 -5.63 3.12 -3.17
CA THR A 97 -5.90 3.13 -4.61
C THR A 97 -6.65 4.37 -5.07
N ALA A 98 -7.12 5.22 -4.15
CA ALA A 98 -7.84 6.46 -4.45
C ALA A 98 -6.91 7.67 -4.72
N THR A 99 -5.70 7.44 -5.23
CA THR A 99 -4.64 8.47 -5.34
C THR A 99 -4.90 9.52 -6.42
N ASP A 100 -5.60 9.16 -7.49
CA ASP A 100 -5.59 9.96 -8.72
C ASP A 100 -6.84 10.84 -8.89
N GLN A 101 -7.81 10.75 -7.97
CA GLN A 101 -9.09 11.44 -8.07
C GLN A 101 -9.58 11.94 -6.71
N ALA A 102 -10.26 13.09 -6.70
CA ALA A 102 -11.01 13.52 -5.54
C ALA A 102 -12.08 12.47 -5.21
N THR A 103 -11.94 11.81 -4.06
CA THR A 103 -12.71 10.61 -3.72
C THR A 103 -13.41 10.80 -2.38
N ILE A 104 -14.70 10.48 -2.33
CA ILE A 104 -15.48 10.44 -1.09
C ILE A 104 -15.74 8.98 -0.73
N PHE A 105 -15.22 8.55 0.42
CA PHE A 105 -15.56 7.27 1.02
C PHE A 105 -16.70 7.44 2.01
N ILE A 106 -17.80 6.73 1.77
CA ILE A 106 -18.90 6.60 2.74
C ILE A 106 -18.80 5.19 3.33
N ILE A 107 -18.61 5.10 4.64
CA ILE A 107 -18.39 3.83 5.33
C ILE A 107 -19.41 3.72 6.46
N ASP A 108 -20.20 2.65 6.42
CA ASP A 108 -21.14 2.30 7.46
C ASP A 108 -20.50 1.30 8.43
N GLU A 109 -20.59 1.58 9.72
CA GLU A 109 -20.12 0.74 10.82
C GLU A 109 -18.72 0.11 10.59
N PRO A 110 -17.68 0.94 10.32
CA PRO A 110 -16.34 0.44 10.06
C PRO A 110 -15.72 -0.36 11.22
N GLU A 111 -16.27 -0.24 12.43
CA GLU A 111 -15.87 -0.96 13.63
C GLU A 111 -16.36 -2.40 13.71
N ILE A 112 -17.34 -2.80 12.88
CA ILE A 112 -17.90 -4.15 12.94
C ILE A 112 -16.77 -5.17 12.80
N SER A 113 -16.76 -6.14 13.71
CA SER A 113 -15.73 -7.20 13.77
C SER A 113 -14.30 -6.73 14.12
N LEU A 114 -14.08 -5.46 14.46
CA LEU A 114 -12.78 -4.94 14.89
C LEU A 114 -12.64 -4.93 16.42
N ASN A 115 -11.45 -5.24 16.93
CA ASN A 115 -11.15 -5.06 18.35
C ASN A 115 -10.91 -3.58 18.71
N ILE A 116 -11.01 -3.24 19.99
CA ILE A 116 -10.89 -1.86 20.51
C ILE A 116 -9.57 -1.19 20.08
N LYS A 117 -8.45 -1.93 20.11
CA LYS A 117 -7.14 -1.39 19.68
C LYS A 117 -7.16 -1.01 18.20
N TRP A 118 -7.82 -1.80 17.36
CA TRP A 118 -7.94 -1.54 15.94
C TRP A 118 -8.85 -0.34 15.67
N GLN A 119 -10.01 -0.27 16.34
CA GLN A 119 -10.93 0.87 16.22
C GLN A 119 -10.22 2.20 16.50
N ARG A 120 -9.49 2.31 17.62
CA ARG A 120 -8.73 3.53 17.99
C ARG A 120 -7.72 3.99 16.93
N ASN A 121 -7.16 3.07 16.15
CA ASN A 121 -6.12 3.38 15.18
C ASN A 121 -6.64 3.47 13.74
N LEU A 122 -7.90 3.10 13.50
CA LEU A 122 -8.45 2.95 12.16
C LEU A 122 -8.44 4.29 11.40
N LEU A 123 -9.10 5.31 11.94
CA LEU A 123 -9.22 6.62 11.28
C LEU A 123 -7.87 7.28 11.06
N LYS A 124 -6.98 7.18 12.05
CA LYS A 124 -5.61 7.69 11.94
C LYS A 124 -4.88 7.03 10.76
N THR A 125 -5.07 5.73 10.56
CA THR A 125 -4.41 4.99 9.47
C THR A 125 -5.03 5.32 8.11
N LEU A 126 -6.36 5.43 8.03
CA LEU A 126 -7.05 5.89 6.81
C LEU A 126 -6.60 7.28 6.40
N LEU A 127 -6.57 8.22 7.36
CA LEU A 127 -6.11 9.59 7.12
C LEU A 127 -4.63 9.68 6.72
N LYS A 128 -3.78 8.77 7.24
CA LYS A 128 -2.37 8.66 6.82
C LYS A 128 -2.28 8.34 5.32
N PHE A 129 -3.05 7.35 4.84
CA PHE A 129 -3.03 6.93 3.44
C PHE A 129 -3.60 7.98 2.49
N SER A 130 -4.54 8.81 2.96
CA SER A 130 -5.10 9.90 2.17
C SER A 130 -4.29 11.20 2.24
N SER A 131 -3.21 11.29 3.01
CA SER A 131 -2.56 12.58 3.33
C SER A 131 -2.08 13.38 2.12
N ASN A 132 -1.74 12.70 1.01
CA ASN A 132 -1.28 13.31 -0.23
C ASN A 132 -2.39 13.42 -1.31
N ASN A 133 -3.62 13.03 -0.99
CA ASN A 133 -4.71 12.88 -1.95
C ASN A 133 -5.95 13.66 -1.48
N TYR A 134 -6.84 14.01 -2.42
CA TYR A 134 -8.11 14.68 -2.11
C TYR A 134 -9.17 13.67 -1.68
N VAL A 135 -8.99 13.02 -0.53
CA VAL A 135 -9.92 12.00 -0.02
C VAL A 135 -10.69 12.52 1.19
N GLN A 136 -12.01 12.35 1.18
CA GLN A 136 -12.89 12.63 2.31
C GLN A 136 -13.53 11.33 2.81
N PHE A 137 -13.56 11.14 4.12
CA PHE A 137 -14.27 10.04 4.77
C PHE A 137 -15.54 10.57 5.44
N ILE A 138 -16.67 9.95 5.14
CA ILE A 138 -17.96 10.13 5.81
C ILE A 138 -18.29 8.78 6.47
N ILE A 139 -18.44 8.79 7.79
CA ILE A 139 -18.53 7.55 8.57
C ILE A 139 -19.76 7.60 9.45
N ALA A 140 -20.60 6.56 9.34
CA ALA A 140 -21.63 6.24 10.31
C ALA A 140 -21.05 5.21 11.29
N THR A 141 -21.15 5.48 12.59
CA THR A 141 -20.51 4.66 13.62
C THR A 141 -21.20 4.85 14.97
N HIS A 142 -21.32 3.75 15.73
CA HIS A 142 -21.69 3.75 17.14
C HIS A 142 -20.46 3.65 18.08
N SER A 143 -19.26 3.45 17.53
CA SER A 143 -18.03 3.30 18.30
C SER A 143 -17.54 4.62 18.90
N ILE A 144 -17.61 4.70 20.23
CA ILE A 144 -17.00 5.79 21.02
C ILE A 144 -15.49 5.88 20.74
N GLU A 145 -14.82 4.77 20.43
CA GLU A 145 -13.38 4.72 20.18
C GLU A 145 -12.98 5.41 18.87
N LEU A 146 -13.88 5.42 17.88
CA LEU A 146 -13.71 6.19 16.64
C LEU A 146 -14.06 7.67 16.84
N LEU A 147 -15.09 7.96 17.65
CA LEU A 147 -15.59 9.31 17.88
C LEU A 147 -14.69 10.14 18.80
N ALA A 148 -14.21 9.57 19.90
CA ALA A 148 -13.52 10.31 20.97
C ALA A 148 -12.27 11.09 20.51
N PRO A 149 -11.42 10.59 19.60
CA PRO A 149 -10.30 11.37 19.07
C PRO A 149 -10.70 12.47 18.07
N ASN A 150 -11.93 12.42 17.52
CA ASN A 150 -12.35 13.20 16.35
C ASN A 150 -13.52 14.14 16.62
N THR A 151 -13.74 14.55 17.88
CA THR A 151 -14.92 15.31 18.35
C THR A 151 -15.26 16.58 17.57
N LYS A 152 -14.28 17.22 16.91
CA LYS A 152 -14.50 18.41 16.09
C LYS A 152 -15.26 18.14 14.78
N ASN A 153 -15.26 16.90 14.31
CA ASN A 153 -15.84 16.48 13.03
C ASN A 153 -16.98 15.46 13.22
N VAL A 154 -17.67 15.53 14.36
CA VAL A 154 -18.79 14.64 14.69
C VAL A 154 -20.10 15.42 14.58
N ALA A 155 -21.04 14.88 13.81
CA ALA A 155 -22.41 15.33 13.80
C ALA A 155 -23.29 14.25 14.44
N LYS A 156 -24.14 14.64 15.38
CA LYS A 156 -25.17 13.75 15.93
C LYS A 156 -26.33 13.73 14.93
N LEU A 157 -26.72 12.55 14.48
CA LEU A 157 -28.01 12.36 13.82
C LEU A 157 -29.07 12.31 14.92
N GLU A 158 -29.96 13.30 14.94
CA GLU A 158 -31.18 13.25 15.75
C GLU A 158 -32.19 12.31 15.06
N GLU A 159 -32.97 11.58 15.85
CA GLU A 159 -34.18 10.90 15.36
C GLU A 159 -35.35 11.89 15.27
#